data_AF-A0A940Q8Y6-F1
#
_entry.id   AF-A0A940Q8Y6-F1
#
_cell.length_a   1.000
_cell.length_b   1.000
_cell.length_c   1.000
_cell.angle_alpha   90.00
_cell.angle_beta   90.00
_cell.angle_gamma   90.00
#
_symmetry.space_group_name_H-M   'P 1'
#
loop_
_entity.id
_entity.type
_entity.pdbx_description
1 polymer ?
#
loop_
_entity_poly.entity_id
_entity_poly.type
_entity_poly.pdbx_seq_one_letter_code
_entity_poly.pdbx_strand_id
1 'polypeptide(L)'
;MKKKKNFFQHTPTVSCHHIREYRYVYGAVEPLTGESCFVVMPYCNNESMNVFLEEVSDTFSRDKIILTCDGASRHKSASLKTTENIELIFISLSKETIKSITGRDWILFLNCV
;
A
#
# COMPACT_ATOMS: atom_id res chain seq x y z
N MET A 1 16.95 38.67 26.04
CA MET A 1 15.90 38.39 25.01
C MET A 1 16.56 37.84 23.75
N LYS A 2 16.34 36.55 23.43
CA LYS A 2 16.93 35.90 22.25
C LYS A 2 16.08 36.23 21.01
N LYS A 3 16.67 36.83 19.98
CA LYS A 3 16.01 37.12 18.69
C LYS A 3 15.63 35.80 18.01
N LYS A 4 14.33 35.60 17.74
CA LYS A 4 13.84 34.51 16.89
C LYS A 4 14.44 34.67 15.49
N LYS A 5 15.23 33.70 15.05
CA LYS A 5 15.64 33.59 13.64
C LYS A 5 14.41 33.09 12.87
N ASN A 6 13.80 33.97 12.09
CA ASN A 6 12.77 33.58 11.12
C ASN A 6 13.48 32.90 9.94
N PHE A 7 13.42 31.58 9.90
CA PHE A 7 13.73 30.79 8.72
C PHE A 7 12.61 31.02 7.69
N PHE A 8 12.76 32.03 6.83
CA PHE A 8 11.92 32.15 5.65
C PHE A 8 12.38 31.11 4.62
N GLN A 9 11.62 30.02 4.55
CA GLN A 9 11.75 28.99 3.53
C GLN A 9 11.39 29.61 2.16
N HIS A 10 12.38 29.81 1.29
CA HIS A 10 12.13 30.23 -0.11
C HIS A 10 11.29 29.16 -0.81
N THR A 11 9.99 29.41 -0.97
CA THR A 11 9.12 28.64 -1.85
C THR A 11 9.02 29.37 -3.20
N PRO A 12 9.24 28.68 -4.33
CA PRO A 12 9.21 29.32 -5.65
C PRO A 12 7.82 29.89 -5.95
N THR A 13 7.77 31.14 -6.41
CA THR A 13 6.53 31.80 -6.82
C THR A 13 6.22 31.40 -8.25
N VAL A 14 5.17 30.60 -8.44
CA VAL A 14 4.69 30.16 -9.76
C VAL A 14 3.40 30.90 -10.13
N SER A 15 3.21 31.19 -11.41
CA SER A 15 2.03 31.94 -11.90
C SER A 15 0.73 31.14 -11.81
N CYS A 16 0.82 29.82 -11.77
CA CYS A 16 -0.30 28.92 -11.56
C CYS A 16 0.16 27.70 -10.76
N HIS A 17 -0.69 27.23 -9.84
CA HIS A 17 -0.51 25.96 -9.16
C HIS A 17 -1.53 24.97 -9.74
N HIS A 18 -1.04 23.99 -10.52
CA HIS A 18 -1.91 22.89 -10.96
C HIS A 18 -2.25 22.00 -9.77
N ILE A 19 -3.47 22.11 -9.28
CA ILE A 19 -4.01 21.18 -8.27
C ILE A 19 -4.40 19.90 -9.01
N ARG A 20 -3.77 18.78 -8.67
CA ARG A 20 -4.11 17.45 -9.18
C ARG A 20 -4.92 16.70 -8.13
N GLU A 21 -6.03 16.14 -8.56
CA GLU A 21 -6.76 15.14 -7.77
C GLU A 21 -6.19 13.76 -8.09
N TYR A 22 -5.90 12.99 -7.04
CA TYR A 22 -5.38 11.63 -7.16
C TYR A 22 -6.40 10.64 -6.59
N ARG A 23 -6.46 9.46 -7.21
CA ARG A 23 -7.19 8.29 -6.74
C ARG A 23 -6.20 7.15 -6.67
N TYR A 24 -6.27 6.35 -5.61
CA TYR A 24 -5.36 5.26 -5.37
C TYR A 24 -6.09 3.93 -5.57
N VAL A 25 -5.45 3.00 -6.27
CA VAL A 25 -5.96 1.64 -6.42
C VAL A 25 -5.15 0.73 -5.52
N TYR A 26 -5.84 0.06 -4.61
CA TYR A 26 -5.30 -1.02 -3.80
C TYR A 26 -5.71 -2.33 -4.46
N GLY A 27 -4.76 -3.23 -4.69
CA GLY A 27 -5.02 -4.46 -5.44
C GLY A 27 -4.19 -5.65 -4.97
N ALA A 28 -4.82 -6.82 -4.92
CA ALA A 28 -4.17 -8.11 -4.73
C ALA A 28 -4.58 -9.06 -5.86
N VAL A 29 -3.63 -9.88 -6.33
CA VAL A 29 -3.87 -10.91 -7.36
C VAL A 29 -3.23 -12.22 -6.91
N GLU A 30 -4.01 -13.31 -6.97
CA GLU A 30 -3.50 -14.66 -6.82
C GLU A 30 -2.87 -15.11 -8.16
N PRO A 31 -1.57 -15.44 -8.19
CA PRO A 31 -0.86 -15.69 -9.45
C PRO A 31 -1.27 -17.00 -10.14
N LEU A 32 -1.84 -17.96 -9.41
CA LEU A 32 -2.14 -19.29 -9.95
C LEU A 32 -3.46 -19.32 -10.71
N THR A 33 -4.53 -18.78 -10.12
CA THR A 33 -5.87 -18.75 -10.71
C THR A 33 -6.17 -17.42 -11.41
N GLY A 34 -5.47 -16.35 -11.04
CA GLY A 34 -5.78 -14.99 -11.49
C GLY A 34 -6.92 -14.33 -10.71
N GLU A 35 -7.42 -14.94 -9.63
CA GLU A 35 -8.37 -14.29 -8.73
C GLU A 35 -7.78 -13.00 -8.17
N SER A 36 -8.62 -11.97 -8.01
CA SER A 36 -8.13 -10.65 -7.64
C SER A 36 -9.18 -9.83 -6.91
N CYS A 37 -8.70 -8.90 -6.09
CA CYS A 37 -9.51 -7.94 -5.35
C CYS A 37 -8.92 -6.55 -5.49
N PHE A 38 -9.76 -5.57 -5.81
CA PHE A 38 -9.35 -4.18 -6.06
C PHE A 38 -10.30 -3.19 -5.39
N VAL A 39 -9.75 -2.17 -4.75
CA VAL A 39 -10.51 -1.07 -4.14
C VAL A 39 -9.92 0.27 -4.56
N VAL A 40 -10.77 1.19 -5.02
CA VAL A 40 -10.38 2.56 -5.37
C VAL A 40 -10.63 3.48 -4.19
N MET A 41 -9.57 4.07 -3.65
CA MET A 41 -9.62 4.90 -2.44
C MET A 41 -9.15 6.34 -2.71
N PRO A 42 -9.69 7.33 -1.99
CA PRO A 42 -9.31 8.73 -2.14
C PRO A 42 -7.91 9.05 -1.57
N TYR A 43 -7.36 8.21 -0.70
CA TYR A 43 -6.10 8.48 0.02
C TYR A 43 -5.16 7.28 0.03
N CYS A 44 -3.84 7.56 0.00
CA CYS A 44 -2.77 6.57 0.17
C CYS A 44 -2.32 6.57 1.64
N ASN A 45 -3.16 6.06 2.55
CA ASN A 45 -2.94 6.07 4.00
C ASN A 45 -3.31 4.72 4.67
N ASN A 46 -3.03 4.61 5.98
CA ASN A 46 -3.25 3.37 6.72
C ASN A 46 -4.74 3.03 6.89
N GLU A 47 -5.60 4.04 6.96
CA GLU A 47 -7.06 3.83 7.03
C GLU A 47 -7.56 3.16 5.74
N SER A 48 -7.13 3.67 4.58
CA SER A 48 -7.49 3.10 3.28
C SER A 48 -6.89 1.70 3.08
N MET A 49 -5.68 1.48 3.59
CA MET A 49 -5.06 0.14 3.60
C MET A 49 -5.85 -0.84 4.48
N ASN A 50 -6.34 -0.42 5.64
CA ASN A 50 -7.14 -1.27 6.52
C ASN A 50 -8.48 -1.66 5.89
N VAL A 51 -9.16 -0.72 5.23
CA VAL A 51 -10.39 -1.02 4.47
C VAL A 51 -10.11 -2.05 3.37
N PHE A 52 -9.00 -1.90 2.66
CA PHE A 52 -8.60 -2.88 1.64
C PHE A 52 -8.30 -4.27 2.25
N LEU A 53 -7.60 -4.34 3.39
CA LEU A 53 -7.32 -5.62 4.05
C LEU A 53 -8.59 -6.31 4.57
N GLU A 54 -9.56 -5.54 5.06
CA GLU A 54 -10.89 -6.03 5.43
C GLU A 54 -11.62 -6.59 4.20
N GLU A 55 -11.64 -5.86 3.08
CA GLU A 55 -12.28 -6.31 1.84
C GLU A 55 -11.67 -7.62 1.32
N VAL A 56 -10.34 -7.75 1.32
CA VAL A 56 -9.64 -8.98 0.91
C VAL A 56 -9.96 -10.13 1.86
N SER A 57 -9.98 -9.87 3.17
CA SER A 57 -10.29 -10.86 4.21
C SER A 57 -11.71 -11.41 4.03
N ASP A 58 -12.69 -10.53 3.78
CA ASP A 58 -14.09 -10.90 3.60
C ASP A 58 -14.31 -11.63 2.27
N THR A 59 -13.70 -11.14 1.18
CA THR A 59 -13.81 -11.74 -0.17
C THR A 59 -13.32 -13.19 -0.16
N PHE A 60 -12.20 -13.45 0.52
CA PHE A 60 -11.54 -14.76 0.59
C PHE A 60 -11.56 -15.32 2.02
N SER A 61 -12.70 -15.22 2.70
CA SER A 61 -12.88 -15.57 4.11
C SER A 61 -12.58 -17.03 4.47
N ARG A 62 -12.56 -17.93 3.47
CA ARG A 62 -12.23 -19.36 3.66
C ARG A 62 -10.77 -19.67 3.44
N ASP A 63 -10.02 -18.72 2.89
CA ASP A 63 -8.63 -18.91 2.50
C ASP A 63 -7.70 -18.33 3.55
N LYS A 64 -6.51 -18.92 3.66
CA LYS A 64 -5.38 -18.29 4.32
C LYS A 64 -4.56 -17.54 3.28
N ILE A 65 -4.41 -16.24 3.47
CA ILE A 65 -3.84 -15.33 2.49
C ILE A 65 -2.46 -14.91 2.95
N ILE A 66 -1.43 -15.25 2.18
CA ILE A 66 -0.09 -14.69 2.34
C ILE A 66 0.01 -13.53 1.37
N LEU A 67 0.02 -12.31 1.92
CA LEU A 67 0.01 -11.09 1.13
C LEU A 67 1.42 -10.49 1.08
N THR A 68 2.00 -10.50 -0.11
CA THR A 68 3.38 -10.05 -0.30
C THR A 68 3.44 -8.55 -0.59
N CYS A 69 4.00 -7.77 0.34
CA CYS A 69 4.14 -6.33 0.22
C CYS A 69 5.57 -5.94 -0.19
N ASP A 70 5.71 -4.81 -0.90
CA ASP A 70 7.00 -4.14 -0.98
C ASP A 70 7.41 -3.63 0.43
N GLY A 71 8.71 -3.51 0.67
CA GLY A 71 9.22 -3.17 1.99
C GLY A 71 8.94 -1.74 2.46
N ALA A 72 8.07 -0.97 1.80
CA ALA A 72 7.82 0.43 2.12
C ALA A 72 7.33 0.61 3.56
N SER A 73 7.78 1.69 4.20
CA SER A 73 7.51 1.97 5.62
C SER A 73 6.02 2.02 5.96
N ARG A 74 5.16 2.37 5.00
CA ARG A 74 3.70 2.41 5.17
C ARG A 74 3.07 1.03 5.33
N HIS A 75 3.64 -0.02 4.73
CA HIS A 75 3.14 -1.38 4.91
C HIS A 75 3.58 -2.01 6.24
N LYS A 76 4.54 -1.40 6.94
CA LYS A 76 5.06 -1.86 8.24
C LYS A 76 4.47 -1.08 9.43
N SER A 77 3.40 -0.32 9.21
CA SER A 77 2.82 0.51 10.26
C SER A 77 2.16 -0.35 11.33
N ALA A 78 2.45 -0.07 12.61
CA ALA A 78 1.79 -0.68 13.76
C ALA A 78 0.28 -0.38 13.87
N SER A 79 -0.25 0.49 13.01
CA SER A 79 -1.68 0.84 12.94
C SER A 79 -2.46 0.03 11.90
N LEU A 80 -1.80 -0.90 11.19
CA LEU A 80 -2.51 -1.84 10.34
C LEU A 80 -3.25 -2.85 11.20
N LYS A 81 -4.54 -3.02 10.95
CA LYS A 81 -5.34 -4.02 11.62
C LYS A 81 -4.89 -5.40 11.14
N THR A 82 -4.59 -6.28 12.07
CA THR A 82 -4.35 -7.69 11.78
C THR A 82 -5.69 -8.38 11.54
N THR A 83 -5.92 -8.86 10.34
CA THR A 83 -7.04 -9.77 10.04
C THR A 83 -6.58 -11.21 10.27
N GLU A 84 -7.46 -12.07 10.82
CA GLU A 84 -7.05 -13.40 11.30
C GLU A 84 -6.59 -14.36 10.18
N ASN A 85 -7.05 -14.13 8.95
CA ASN A 85 -6.74 -14.97 7.79
C ASN A 85 -5.67 -14.38 6.85
N ILE A 86 -5.10 -13.20 7.15
CA ILE A 86 -4.07 -12.56 6.32
C ILE A 86 -2.75 -12.46 7.08
N GLU A 87 -1.68 -12.94 6.45
CA GLU A 87 -0.31 -12.74 6.89
C GLU A 87 0.43 -11.83 5.90
N LEU A 88 1.00 -10.73 6.41
CA LEU A 88 1.80 -9.80 5.61
C LEU A 88 3.27 -10.25 5.60
N ILE A 89 3.80 -10.53 4.40
CA ILE A 89 5.24 -10.76 4.21
C ILE A 89 5.87 -9.62 3.43
N PHE A 90 7.07 -9.20 3.87
CA PHE A 90 7.79 -8.09 3.25
C PHE A 90 9.00 -8.61 2.50
N ILE A 91 8.98 -8.45 1.18
CA ILE A 91 10.10 -8.85 0.35
C ILE A 91 11.09 -7.70 0.17
N SER A 92 12.37 -8.03 0.18
CA SER A 92 13.39 -7.18 -0.41
C SER A 92 13.26 -7.34 -1.93
N LEU A 93 13.05 -6.24 -2.66
CA LEU A 93 12.88 -6.26 -4.12
C LEU A 93 14.20 -6.63 -4.82
N SER A 94 14.57 -7.92 -4.76
CA SER A 94 15.62 -8.52 -5.56
C SER A 94 15.00 -9.19 -6.79
N LYS A 95 15.73 -9.20 -7.92
CA LYS A 95 15.25 -9.82 -9.18
C LYS A 95 14.95 -11.32 -9.05
N GLU A 96 15.54 -11.97 -8.06
CA GLU A 96 15.38 -13.40 -7.78
C GLU A 96 14.11 -13.67 -6.98
N THR A 97 13.77 -12.79 -6.03
CA THR A 97 12.57 -12.91 -5.17
C THR A 97 11.26 -12.76 -5.95
N ILE A 98 11.23 -11.91 -6.99
CA ILE A 98 10.03 -11.74 -7.83
C ILE A 98 9.69 -13.04 -8.58
N LYS A 99 10.69 -13.87 -8.91
CA LYS A 99 10.48 -15.15 -9.60
C LYS A 99 10.01 -16.27 -8.67
N SER A 100 10.18 -16.14 -7.34
CA SER A 100 9.82 -17.18 -6.38
C SER A 100 8.40 -17.09 -5.84
N ILE A 101 7.71 -15.96 -6.02
CA ILE A 101 6.34 -15.71 -5.51
C ILE A 101 5.27 -16.38 -6.40
N THR A 102 5.67 -17.19 -7.38
CA THR A 102 4.76 -17.90 -8.29
C THR A 102 4.09 -19.13 -7.66
N GLY A 103 4.28 -19.39 -6.36
CA GLY A 103 3.69 -20.53 -5.66
C GLY A 103 2.65 -20.09 -4.64
N ARG A 104 1.35 -20.12 -4.97
CA ARG A 104 0.20 -19.87 -4.06
C ARG A 104 0.31 -18.65 -3.13
N ASP A 105 1.13 -17.67 -3.49
CA ASP A 105 1.34 -16.47 -2.70
C ASP A 105 0.64 -15.31 -3.41
N TRP A 106 -0.27 -14.62 -2.73
CA TRP A 106 -0.98 -13.48 -3.32
C TRP A 106 -0.01 -12.31 -3.48
N ILE A 107 0.13 -11.82 -4.72
CA ILE A 107 0.99 -10.67 -5.03
C ILE A 107 0.17 -9.40 -4.81
N LEU A 108 0.61 -8.58 -3.87
CA LEU A 108 0.06 -7.25 -3.69
C LEU A 108 0.66 -6.31 -4.74
N PHE A 109 -0.20 -5.66 -5.52
CA PHE A 109 0.17 -4.52 -6.35
C PHE A 109 -0.36 -3.26 -5.68
N LEU A 110 0.49 -2.56 -4.92
CA LEU A 110 0.26 -1.13 -4.69
C LEU A 110 0.89 -0.35 -5.84
N ASN A 111 0.08 0.03 -6.81
CA ASN A 111 0.38 1.22 -7.59
C ASN A 111 -0.27 2.40 -6.88
N CYS A 112 0.45 2.96 -5.90
CA CYS A 112 0.21 4.33 -5.47
C CYS A 112 0.81 5.23 -6.58
N VAL A 113 0.03 5.50 -7.64
CA VAL A 113 0.38 6.47 -8.69
C VAL A 113 0.15 7.89 -8.18
#